data_AF-A0A6V7VAU4-F1
#
_entry.id   AF-A0A6V7VAU4-F1
#
_cell.length_a   1.000
_cell.length_b   1.000
_cell.length_c   1.000
_cell.angle_alpha   90.00
_cell.angle_beta   90.00
_cell.angle_gamma   90.00
#
_symmetry.space_group_name_H-M   'P 1'
#
loop_
_entity.id
_entity.type
_entity.pdbx_description
1 polymer ?
#
loop_
_entity_poly.entity_id
_entity_poly.type
_entity_poly.pdbx_seq_one_letter_code
_entity_poly.pdbx_strand_id
1 'polypeptide(L)'
;MSIGASASDSCSEIGCEDFDYYYDADGGDHFDQSPAPGSILCDPEYVEYSCLDRQQVEDLFDKIVKELIESIPQNNLKPELAKLLLHLNKWDVEQVRISLMNDSKHFLIENHIINDHSNPLQFRKPKITNNNYLPKNQIPGTSSIECTVCFELSNSSPLLHLDCGHGFCKSCWQMHIETQLQNGVSSHITCMNTNCSLICQKDFVLDLLKNQPCEIILKYEQTLFHDFVSSHPYLRLCLGSDCDKIIFCNTSKAHRVICSNCNIKFCFKCGSDYHAPASCEIIKKWLVKCADDSETANYISAHTKDCPNCNSCIEKNGGCNHMQCSKCRHHFCWMCFRDWKTHGSEYYECSRYKENPQIAQEANHLKARRALERYLHYYERFENHQKSLKMEEELRLRIKTKIDEKVHNHEGTWIDWQYLHDAATLLTKCRYTLQYTYPFAYYMESSSRKELFEYQQAQLEKEIEELSWKVERAEHTDRAELENQMHVAELKRRTLLQDFFN
;
A
#
# COMPACT_ATOMS: atom_id res chain seq x y z
N MET A 1 -3.26 -16.80 -35.20
CA MET A 1 -2.43 -18.02 -35.19
C MET A 1 -2.44 -18.53 -33.76
N SER A 2 -3.00 -19.71 -33.56
CA SER A 2 -3.27 -20.30 -32.25
C SER A 2 -1.98 -20.71 -31.54
N ILE A 3 -1.83 -20.32 -30.27
CA ILE A 3 -0.91 -20.98 -29.34
C ILE A 3 -1.71 -21.22 -28.05
N GLY A 4 -1.96 -22.50 -27.80
CA GLY A 4 -2.74 -22.98 -26.67
C GLY A 4 -1.97 -22.91 -25.35
N ALA A 5 -2.72 -22.68 -24.29
CA ALA A 5 -2.29 -22.78 -22.92
C ALA A 5 -2.13 -24.26 -22.52
N SER A 6 -0.99 -24.60 -21.91
CA SER A 6 -0.83 -25.79 -21.07
C SER A 6 0.23 -25.48 -20.01
N ALA A 7 -0.20 -24.98 -18.86
CA ALA A 7 0.61 -24.97 -17.65
C ALA A 7 0.29 -26.28 -16.92
N SER A 8 1.20 -27.25 -17.01
CA SER A 8 1.15 -28.51 -16.27
C SER A 8 1.99 -28.38 -15.00
N ASP A 9 1.36 -28.71 -13.88
CA ASP A 9 1.97 -29.08 -12.60
C ASP A 9 3.17 -30.04 -12.78
N SER A 10 4.34 -29.63 -12.31
CA SER A 10 5.35 -30.54 -11.74
C SER A 10 6.44 -29.74 -11.02
N CYS A 11 6.22 -29.40 -9.75
CA CYS A 11 7.30 -29.04 -8.85
C CYS A 11 7.42 -30.14 -7.79
N SER A 12 8.18 -31.18 -8.13
CA SER A 12 8.61 -32.22 -7.19
C SER A 12 10.13 -32.24 -7.14
N GLU A 13 10.64 -32.09 -5.91
CA GLU A 13 11.94 -32.59 -5.43
C GLU A 13 13.19 -32.12 -6.19
N ILE A 14 13.76 -31.00 -5.76
CA ILE A 14 15.21 -30.79 -5.84
C ILE A 14 15.70 -30.38 -4.45
N GLY A 15 16.60 -31.21 -3.91
CA GLY A 15 17.16 -31.10 -2.56
C GLY A 15 17.88 -29.77 -2.33
N CYS A 16 17.67 -29.24 -1.13
CA CYS A 16 18.26 -28.00 -0.65
C CYS A 16 19.52 -28.36 0.14
N GLU A 17 20.62 -28.64 -0.55
CA GLU A 17 21.94 -28.81 0.08
C GLU A 17 22.97 -27.94 -0.67
N ASP A 18 23.66 -27.12 0.12
CA ASP A 18 24.85 -26.31 -0.18
C ASP A 18 24.76 -25.25 -1.28
N PHE A 19 24.57 -23.99 -0.87
CA PHE A 19 24.95 -22.83 -1.69
C PHE A 19 25.66 -21.77 -0.85
N ASP A 20 26.96 -21.61 -1.14
CA ASP A 20 27.82 -20.54 -0.63
C ASP A 20 27.31 -19.18 -1.12
N TYR A 21 26.84 -18.35 -0.20
CA TYR A 21 26.43 -16.97 -0.47
C TYR A 21 27.64 -16.04 -0.42
N TYR A 22 28.30 -15.84 -1.57
CA TYR A 22 29.20 -14.71 -1.76
C TYR A 22 28.38 -13.42 -1.96
N TYR A 23 28.34 -12.57 -0.94
CA TYR A 23 27.95 -11.17 -1.06
C TYR A 23 29.21 -10.37 -1.41
N ASP A 24 29.32 -9.90 -2.65
CA ASP A 24 30.40 -9.01 -3.10
C ASP A 24 29.85 -7.58 -3.34
N ALA A 25 30.46 -6.59 -2.67
CA ALA A 25 30.81 -5.21 -3.07
C ALA A 25 29.83 -4.38 -3.93
N ASP A 26 29.54 -3.09 -3.69
CA ASP A 26 30.37 -2.03 -3.11
C ASP A 26 29.51 -0.76 -2.83
N GLY A 27 30.06 0.19 -2.07
CA GLY A 27 29.40 1.45 -1.71
C GLY A 27 29.30 2.51 -2.81
N GLY A 28 28.17 3.24 -2.81
CA GLY A 28 27.97 4.53 -3.51
C GLY A 28 27.05 4.44 -4.73
N ASP A 29 25.97 5.23 -4.70
CA ASP A 29 25.05 5.59 -5.80
C ASP A 29 24.65 4.53 -6.83
N HIS A 30 23.34 4.22 -6.89
CA HIS A 30 22.66 3.58 -8.02
C HIS A 30 23.36 2.35 -8.64
N PHE A 31 22.85 1.16 -8.34
CA PHE A 31 22.12 0.33 -9.29
C PHE A 31 21.71 -0.96 -8.58
N ASP A 32 20.46 -1.34 -8.79
CA ASP A 32 19.88 -2.62 -8.44
C ASP A 32 20.79 -3.74 -8.97
N GLN A 33 21.46 -4.47 -8.08
CA GLN A 33 22.12 -5.73 -8.44
C GLN A 33 21.38 -6.87 -7.76
N SER A 34 20.50 -7.45 -8.57
CA SER A 34 19.74 -8.66 -8.31
C SER A 34 20.64 -9.75 -7.72
N PRO A 35 20.23 -10.43 -6.64
CA PRO A 35 20.89 -11.64 -6.17
C PRO A 35 21.05 -12.70 -7.28
N ALA A 36 21.92 -13.69 -7.09
CA ALA A 36 22.07 -14.79 -8.05
C ALA A 36 20.70 -15.34 -8.49
N PRO A 37 20.45 -15.58 -9.79
CA PRO A 37 19.11 -15.82 -10.33
C PRO A 37 18.32 -17.00 -9.69
N GLY A 38 19.00 -17.90 -8.97
CA GLY A 38 18.37 -18.99 -8.21
C GLY A 38 17.93 -18.66 -6.78
N SER A 39 18.50 -17.65 -6.12
CA SER A 39 18.17 -17.32 -4.71
C SER A 39 16.97 -16.39 -4.58
N ILE A 40 16.74 -15.54 -5.59
CA ILE A 40 15.62 -14.58 -5.68
C ILE A 40 14.27 -15.28 -5.78
N LEU A 41 14.19 -16.35 -6.57
CA LEU A 41 12.94 -17.05 -6.87
C LEU A 41 12.34 -17.79 -5.67
N CYS A 42 13.07 -17.88 -4.56
CA CYS A 42 12.65 -18.58 -3.34
C CYS A 42 12.39 -17.64 -2.14
N ASP A 43 12.50 -16.32 -2.28
CA ASP A 43 12.03 -15.36 -1.26
C ASP A 43 10.52 -15.13 -1.47
N PRO A 44 9.64 -15.48 -0.52
CA PRO A 44 8.19 -15.31 -0.66
C PRO A 44 7.77 -13.86 -0.96
N GLU A 45 8.59 -12.89 -0.55
CA GLU A 45 8.31 -11.47 -0.75
C GLU A 45 8.70 -10.99 -2.15
N TYR A 46 9.47 -11.76 -2.90
CA TYR A 46 9.96 -11.37 -4.21
C TYR A 46 8.81 -11.16 -5.18
N VAL A 47 8.93 -10.07 -5.94
CA VAL A 47 8.03 -9.75 -7.03
C VAL A 47 8.82 -9.00 -8.11
N GLU A 48 8.48 -9.27 -9.35
CA GLU A 48 9.01 -8.51 -10.47
C GLU A 48 8.16 -7.26 -10.70
N TYR A 49 8.82 -6.10 -10.73
CA TYR A 49 8.19 -4.81 -10.97
C TYR A 49 9.18 -3.86 -11.65
N SER A 50 8.67 -2.80 -12.25
CA SER A 50 9.48 -1.77 -12.91
C SER A 50 8.96 -0.36 -12.61
N CYS A 51 9.85 0.63 -12.69
CA CYS A 51 9.51 2.04 -12.55
C CYS A 51 9.40 2.67 -13.95
N LEU A 52 8.17 2.96 -14.36
CA LEU A 52 7.85 3.58 -15.63
C LEU A 52 7.77 5.10 -15.50
N ASP A 53 8.05 5.81 -16.59
CA ASP A 53 7.66 7.20 -16.76
C ASP A 53 6.24 7.34 -17.35
N ARG A 54 5.77 8.58 -17.44
CA ARG A 54 4.44 8.90 -17.97
C ARG A 54 4.24 8.40 -19.41
N GLN A 55 5.22 8.58 -20.29
CA GLN A 55 5.09 8.19 -21.70
C GLN A 55 4.94 6.68 -21.84
N GLN A 56 5.76 5.92 -21.11
CA GLN A 56 5.68 4.46 -21.09
C GLN A 56 4.31 3.94 -20.61
N VAL A 57 3.69 4.63 -19.65
CA VAL A 57 2.35 4.29 -19.17
C VAL A 57 1.27 4.71 -20.18
N GLU A 58 1.41 5.85 -20.84
CA GLU A 58 0.49 6.26 -21.90
C GLU A 58 0.52 5.27 -23.07
N ASP A 59 1.71 4.84 -23.50
CA ASP A 59 1.89 3.81 -24.53
C ASP A 59 1.25 2.47 -24.13
N LEU A 60 1.34 2.09 -22.85
CA LEU A 60 0.67 0.91 -22.31
C LEU A 60 -0.85 1.04 -22.42
N PHE A 61 -1.42 2.16 -21.99
CA PHE A 61 -2.86 2.40 -22.12
C PHE A 61 -3.32 2.38 -23.57
N ASP A 62 -2.57 3.01 -24.47
CA ASP A 62 -2.92 3.08 -25.88
C ASP A 62 -2.86 1.69 -26.55
N LYS A 63 -1.92 0.84 -26.13
CA LYS A 63 -1.89 -0.57 -26.54
C LYS A 63 -3.14 -1.33 -26.11
N ILE A 64 -3.57 -1.19 -24.85
CA ILE A 64 -4.78 -1.84 -24.32
C ILE A 64 -6.04 -1.32 -25.02
N VAL A 65 -6.14 -0.01 -25.23
CA VAL A 65 -7.25 0.62 -25.95
C VAL A 65 -7.33 0.11 -27.38
N LYS A 66 -6.18 0.00 -28.07
CA LYS A 66 -6.11 -0.54 -29.43
C LYS A 66 -6.57 -1.99 -29.50
N GLU A 67 -6.13 -2.83 -28.55
CA GLU A 67 -6.56 -4.22 -28.45
C GLU A 67 -8.09 -4.33 -28.32
N LEU A 68 -8.70 -3.52 -27.45
CA LEU A 68 -10.15 -3.49 -27.30
C LEU A 68 -10.83 -3.09 -28.61
N ILE A 69 -10.42 -2.00 -29.26
CA ILE A 69 -11.04 -1.51 -30.50
C ILE A 69 -10.95 -2.54 -31.63
N GLU A 70 -9.78 -3.16 -31.80
CA GLU A 70 -9.56 -4.20 -32.82
C GLU A 70 -10.41 -5.45 -32.58
N SER A 71 -10.78 -5.74 -31.32
CA SER A 71 -11.64 -6.88 -30.97
C SER A 71 -13.13 -6.66 -31.28
N ILE A 72 -13.57 -5.40 -31.43
CA ILE A 72 -14.98 -5.01 -31.71
C ILE A 72 -15.10 -3.99 -32.85
N PRO A 73 -14.65 -4.32 -34.07
CA PRO A 73 -14.60 -3.36 -35.18
C PRO A 73 -15.98 -2.85 -35.62
N GLN A 74 -17.04 -3.61 -35.35
CA GLN A 74 -18.42 -3.26 -35.73
C GLN A 74 -18.97 -2.07 -34.94
N ASN A 75 -18.41 -1.77 -33.76
CA ASN A 75 -18.96 -0.75 -32.85
C ASN A 75 -18.42 0.67 -33.13
N ASN A 76 -17.44 0.83 -34.02
CA ASN A 76 -16.80 2.12 -34.37
C ASN A 76 -16.45 2.98 -33.14
N LEU A 77 -15.87 2.35 -32.12
CA LEU A 77 -15.60 2.96 -30.82
C LEU A 77 -14.43 3.95 -30.92
N LYS A 78 -14.64 5.18 -30.47
CA LYS A 78 -13.56 6.20 -30.41
C LYS A 78 -12.54 5.83 -29.32
N PRO A 79 -11.22 6.06 -29.52
CA PRO A 79 -10.18 5.76 -28.54
C PRO A 79 -10.40 6.36 -27.15
N GLU A 80 -10.80 7.63 -27.08
CA GLU A 80 -11.05 8.31 -25.81
C GLU A 80 -12.22 7.69 -25.02
N LEU A 81 -13.28 7.27 -25.73
CA LEU A 81 -14.41 6.59 -25.11
C LEU A 81 -14.01 5.17 -24.66
N ALA A 82 -13.22 4.44 -25.45
CA ALA A 82 -12.69 3.14 -25.07
C ALA A 82 -11.84 3.23 -23.79
N LYS A 83 -10.96 4.22 -23.70
CA LYS A 83 -10.11 4.48 -22.54
C LYS A 83 -10.95 4.78 -21.29
N LEU A 84 -11.98 5.61 -21.42
CA LEU A 84 -12.91 5.90 -20.32
C LEU A 84 -13.67 4.65 -19.87
N LEU A 85 -14.22 3.85 -20.79
CA LEU A 85 -14.92 2.61 -20.44
C LEU A 85 -14.01 1.60 -19.74
N LEU A 86 -12.77 1.46 -20.20
CA LEU A 86 -11.77 0.65 -19.52
C LEU A 86 -11.50 1.16 -18.11
N HIS A 87 -11.29 2.47 -17.93
CA HIS A 87 -11.10 3.07 -16.61
C HIS A 87 -12.27 2.76 -15.65
N LEU A 88 -13.52 2.98 -16.09
CA LEU A 88 -14.73 2.73 -15.30
C LEU A 88 -14.91 1.26 -14.91
N ASN A 89 -14.37 0.34 -15.73
CA ASN A 89 -14.45 -1.11 -15.51
C ASN A 89 -13.10 -1.71 -15.08
N LYS A 90 -12.25 -0.94 -14.39
CA LYS A 90 -10.98 -1.40 -13.78
C LYS A 90 -10.02 -2.06 -14.78
N TRP A 91 -10.06 -1.62 -16.03
CA TRP A 91 -9.22 -2.08 -17.13
C TRP A 91 -9.39 -3.58 -17.47
N ASP A 92 -10.55 -4.17 -17.16
CA ASP A 92 -10.91 -5.52 -17.61
C ASP A 92 -11.37 -5.50 -19.07
N VAL A 93 -10.42 -5.74 -19.98
CA VAL A 93 -10.64 -5.70 -21.44
C VAL A 93 -11.72 -6.70 -21.86
N GLU A 94 -11.71 -7.90 -21.29
CA GLU A 94 -12.61 -8.98 -21.70
C GLU A 94 -14.04 -8.71 -21.23
N GLN A 95 -14.22 -8.23 -20.00
CA GLN A 95 -15.52 -7.85 -19.48
C GLN A 95 -16.13 -6.69 -20.30
N VAL A 96 -15.34 -5.67 -20.63
CA VAL A 96 -15.80 -4.54 -21.45
C VAL A 96 -16.16 -5.01 -22.87
N ARG A 97 -15.33 -5.87 -23.46
CA ARG A 97 -15.57 -6.45 -24.79
C ARG A 97 -16.88 -7.23 -24.84
N ILE A 98 -17.09 -8.16 -23.91
CA ILE A 98 -18.32 -8.98 -23.84
C ILE A 98 -19.55 -8.07 -23.66
N SER A 99 -19.48 -7.08 -22.77
CA SER A 99 -20.60 -6.19 -22.48
C SER A 99 -20.97 -5.33 -23.69
N LEU A 100 -19.99 -4.78 -24.42
CA LEU A 100 -20.20 -4.02 -25.64
C LEU A 100 -20.74 -4.85 -26.81
N MET A 101 -20.38 -6.14 -26.88
CA MET A 101 -20.91 -7.05 -27.91
C MET A 101 -22.34 -7.50 -27.65
N ASN A 102 -22.73 -7.63 -26.38
CA ASN A 102 -24.06 -8.08 -25.98
C ASN A 102 -25.12 -6.98 -26.13
N ASP A 103 -24.94 -5.86 -25.44
CA ASP A 103 -25.82 -4.69 -25.54
C ASP A 103 -25.02 -3.41 -25.28
N SER A 104 -24.40 -2.90 -26.35
CA SER A 104 -23.62 -1.67 -26.33
C SER A 104 -24.40 -0.49 -25.73
N LYS A 105 -25.70 -0.36 -26.05
CA LYS A 105 -26.50 0.77 -25.59
C LYS A 105 -26.76 0.70 -24.09
N HIS A 106 -27.16 -0.48 -23.59
CA HIS A 106 -27.35 -0.69 -22.16
C HIS A 106 -26.06 -0.47 -21.38
N PHE A 107 -24.93 -1.01 -21.86
CA PHE A 107 -23.64 -0.85 -21.21
C PHE A 107 -23.20 0.62 -21.11
N LEU A 108 -23.43 1.43 -22.16
CA LEU A 108 -23.16 2.87 -22.13
C LEU A 108 -24.06 3.64 -21.14
N ILE A 109 -25.29 3.18 -20.91
CA ILE A 109 -26.22 3.75 -19.91
C ILE A 109 -25.74 3.40 -18.50
N GLU A 110 -25.37 2.13 -18.26
CA GLU A 110 -24.86 1.65 -16.97
C GLU A 110 -23.58 2.38 -16.56
N ASN A 111 -22.70 2.69 -17.52
CA ASN A 111 -21.48 3.47 -17.30
C ASN A 111 -21.72 5.00 -17.34
N HIS A 112 -22.98 5.45 -17.39
CA HIS A 112 -23.35 6.86 -17.38
C HIS A 112 -22.72 7.71 -18.49
N ILE A 113 -22.52 7.12 -19.68
CA ILE A 113 -21.98 7.80 -20.85
C ILE A 113 -23.09 8.43 -21.68
N ILE A 114 -24.21 7.72 -21.84
CA ILE A 114 -25.40 8.19 -22.56
C ILE A 114 -26.60 8.20 -21.63
N ASN A 115 -27.60 9.01 -21.96
CA ASN A 115 -28.82 9.09 -21.18
C ASN A 115 -29.74 7.89 -21.43
N ASP A 116 -30.42 7.43 -20.37
CA ASP A 116 -31.49 6.45 -20.51
C ASP A 116 -32.77 7.13 -21.00
N HIS A 117 -33.00 7.09 -22.31
CA HIS A 117 -34.24 7.60 -22.91
C HIS A 117 -35.48 6.74 -22.60
N SER A 118 -35.31 5.52 -22.05
CA SER A 118 -36.42 4.64 -21.68
C SER A 118 -37.02 4.97 -20.30
N ASN A 119 -36.29 5.71 -19.48
CA ASN A 119 -36.76 6.24 -18.20
C ASN A 119 -36.57 7.77 -18.17
N PRO A 120 -37.46 8.55 -18.83
CA PRO A 120 -37.39 10.00 -18.80
C PRO A 120 -37.72 10.50 -17.40
N LEU A 121 -36.73 10.50 -16.49
CA LEU A 121 -36.76 11.33 -15.30
C LEU A 121 -36.69 12.79 -15.74
N GLN A 122 -37.89 13.30 -16.00
CA GLN A 122 -38.24 14.70 -16.00
C GLN A 122 -37.51 15.58 -17.04
N PHE A 123 -37.77 15.33 -18.32
CA PHE A 123 -38.40 16.40 -19.10
C PHE A 123 -39.81 16.64 -18.55
N ARG A 124 -39.93 17.07 -17.28
CA ARG A 124 -40.94 18.06 -17.00
C ARG A 124 -40.42 19.22 -17.83
N LYS A 125 -40.98 19.38 -19.04
CA LYS A 125 -41.10 20.70 -19.66
C LYS A 125 -41.27 21.64 -18.47
N PRO A 126 -40.40 22.66 -18.27
CA PRO A 126 -40.67 23.62 -17.23
C PRO A 126 -42.14 23.93 -17.41
N LYS A 127 -42.96 23.64 -16.39
CA LYS A 127 -44.26 24.25 -16.35
C LYS A 127 -43.87 25.70 -16.44
N ILE A 128 -44.08 26.28 -17.62
CA ILE A 128 -44.32 27.70 -17.74
C ILE A 128 -45.44 27.87 -16.73
N THR A 129 -45.06 28.19 -15.50
CA THR A 129 -45.95 28.79 -14.55
C THR A 129 -46.41 29.99 -15.34
N ASN A 130 -47.67 29.93 -15.77
CA ASN A 130 -48.42 31.07 -16.23
C ASN A 130 -48.39 32.11 -15.09
N ASN A 131 -47.26 32.77 -14.90
CA ASN A 131 -47.24 34.10 -14.35
C ASN A 131 -47.61 34.99 -15.53
N ASN A 132 -48.92 35.14 -15.70
CA ASN A 132 -49.56 36.24 -16.39
C ASN A 132 -49.02 37.56 -15.82
N TYR A 133 -47.86 38.01 -16.26
CA TYR A 133 -47.46 39.41 -16.31
C TYR A 133 -46.45 39.58 -17.45
N LEU A 134 -46.96 39.46 -18.68
CA LEU A 134 -46.35 40.10 -19.85
C LEU A 134 -46.72 41.60 -19.79
N PRO A 135 -45.77 42.53 -19.66
CA PRO A 135 -45.95 43.82 -20.31
C PRO A 135 -45.87 43.56 -21.81
N LYS A 136 -46.99 43.75 -22.51
CA LYS A 136 -47.03 43.77 -23.97
C LYS A 136 -46.01 44.79 -24.48
N ASN A 137 -44.88 44.32 -24.98
CA ASN A 137 -44.04 44.95 -26.02
C ASN A 137 -42.73 44.17 -26.15
N GLN A 138 -42.72 43.05 -26.88
CA GLN A 138 -41.49 42.53 -27.48
C GLN A 138 -41.74 42.01 -28.90
N ILE A 139 -40.77 42.37 -29.74
CA ILE A 139 -40.62 42.16 -31.17
C ILE A 139 -40.32 40.66 -31.42
N PRO A 140 -40.76 40.05 -32.54
CA PRO A 140 -40.46 38.65 -32.81
C PRO A 140 -38.97 38.50 -33.16
N GLY A 141 -38.19 37.76 -32.34
CA GLY A 141 -36.84 37.36 -32.74
C GLY A 141 -35.81 36.99 -31.66
N THR A 142 -36.06 37.19 -30.35
CA THR A 142 -35.06 36.85 -29.33
C THR A 142 -35.71 36.16 -28.11
N SER A 143 -35.74 34.83 -28.10
CA SER A 143 -36.05 34.09 -26.87
C SER A 143 -34.76 33.99 -26.04
N SER A 144 -34.59 34.89 -25.06
CA SER A 144 -33.52 34.77 -24.06
C SER A 144 -33.80 33.54 -23.19
N ILE A 145 -32.80 32.67 -23.04
CA ILE A 145 -32.88 31.46 -22.20
C ILE A 145 -32.09 31.73 -20.91
N GLU A 146 -32.71 31.48 -19.76
CA GLU A 146 -32.13 31.71 -18.42
C GLU A 146 -31.39 30.46 -17.92
N CYS A 147 -30.21 30.65 -17.33
CA CYS A 147 -29.49 29.55 -16.68
C CYS A 147 -30.04 29.25 -15.28
N THR A 148 -30.35 28.00 -14.97
CA THR A 148 -30.93 27.59 -13.68
C THR A 148 -29.96 27.57 -12.49
N VAL A 149 -28.67 27.83 -12.73
CA VAL A 149 -27.63 27.87 -11.69
C VAL A 149 -27.33 29.31 -11.26
N CYS A 150 -27.05 30.21 -12.21
CA CYS A 150 -26.75 31.62 -11.91
C CYS A 150 -27.93 32.58 -12.12
N PHE A 151 -29.04 32.14 -12.71
CA PHE A 151 -30.20 32.96 -13.06
C PHE A 151 -29.91 34.12 -14.04
N GLU A 152 -28.79 34.04 -14.77
CA GLU A 152 -28.45 35.03 -15.80
C GLU A 152 -29.10 34.67 -17.15
N LEU A 153 -29.59 35.70 -17.85
CA LEU A 153 -30.16 35.60 -19.19
C LEU A 153 -29.04 35.50 -20.23
N SER A 154 -29.03 34.41 -20.99
CA SER A 154 -28.06 34.25 -22.05
C SER A 154 -28.50 35.01 -23.30
N ASN A 155 -28.03 36.26 -23.42
CA ASN A 155 -28.41 37.17 -24.51
C ASN A 155 -27.65 36.89 -25.83
N SER A 156 -26.58 36.10 -25.80
CA SER A 156 -25.65 35.93 -26.95
C SER A 156 -24.96 34.57 -27.05
N SER A 157 -25.15 33.63 -26.12
CA SER A 157 -24.56 32.27 -26.20
C SER A 157 -25.60 31.20 -25.87
N PRO A 158 -25.65 30.06 -26.58
CA PRO A 158 -26.56 28.98 -26.21
C PRO A 158 -26.16 28.38 -24.85
N LEU A 159 -27.14 27.85 -24.11
CA LEU A 159 -26.86 26.99 -22.97
C LEU A 159 -26.21 25.68 -23.48
N LEU A 160 -25.19 25.21 -22.78
CA LEU A 160 -24.46 23.99 -23.09
C LEU A 160 -25.04 22.84 -22.27
N HIS A 161 -25.19 21.68 -22.89
CA HIS A 161 -25.74 20.48 -22.26
C HIS A 161 -25.00 19.23 -22.73
N LEU A 162 -25.05 18.17 -21.92
CA LEU A 162 -24.72 16.82 -22.33
C LEU A 162 -25.95 16.14 -22.98
N ASP A 163 -25.88 14.84 -23.28
CA ASP A 163 -26.98 14.06 -23.85
C ASP A 163 -28.23 13.97 -22.96
N CYS A 164 -28.10 14.33 -21.68
CA CYS A 164 -29.23 14.46 -20.76
C CYS A 164 -30.15 15.66 -21.09
N GLY A 165 -29.67 16.65 -21.84
CA GLY A 165 -30.43 17.85 -22.21
C GLY A 165 -30.52 18.94 -21.13
N HIS A 166 -29.88 18.76 -19.98
CA HIS A 166 -29.80 19.81 -18.95
C HIS A 166 -28.82 20.91 -19.36
N GLY A 167 -29.36 22.09 -19.69
CA GLY A 167 -28.59 23.23 -20.20
C GLY A 167 -28.12 24.20 -19.12
N PHE A 168 -26.86 24.59 -19.19
CA PHE A 168 -26.25 25.59 -18.30
C PHE A 168 -25.36 26.55 -19.07
N CYS A 169 -25.14 27.76 -18.55
CA CYS A 169 -24.26 28.72 -19.21
C CYS A 169 -22.78 28.26 -19.10
N LYS A 170 -21.94 28.78 -20.01
CA LYS A 170 -20.52 28.42 -20.07
C LYS A 170 -19.78 28.72 -18.77
N SER A 171 -20.06 29.85 -18.12
CA SER A 171 -19.41 30.23 -16.86
C SER A 171 -19.74 29.27 -15.71
N CYS A 172 -21.00 28.81 -15.61
CA CYS A 172 -21.39 27.81 -14.60
C CYS A 172 -20.69 26.47 -14.84
N TRP A 173 -20.60 26.02 -16.10
CA TRP A 173 -19.85 24.80 -16.43
C TRP A 173 -18.36 24.90 -16.07
N GLN A 174 -17.73 26.03 -16.38
CA GLN A 174 -16.32 26.25 -16.06
C GLN A 174 -16.09 26.25 -14.54
N MET A 175 -16.89 26.99 -13.78
CA MET A 175 -16.82 27.02 -12.33
C MET A 175 -17.07 25.64 -11.70
N HIS A 176 -18.02 24.86 -12.24
CA HIS A 176 -18.27 23.49 -11.80
C HIS A 176 -17.07 22.59 -12.02
N ILE A 177 -16.48 22.60 -13.23
CA ILE A 177 -15.28 21.82 -13.55
C ILE A 177 -14.12 22.21 -12.63
N GLU A 178 -13.86 23.51 -12.46
CA GLU A 178 -12.81 24.00 -11.57
C GLU A 178 -13.00 23.53 -10.13
N THR A 179 -14.24 23.59 -9.63
CA THR A 179 -14.59 23.12 -8.28
C THR A 179 -14.37 21.61 -8.15
N GLN A 180 -14.80 20.82 -9.14
CA GLN A 180 -14.58 19.37 -9.15
C GLN A 180 -13.08 19.03 -9.15
N LEU A 181 -12.26 19.76 -9.90
CA LEU A 181 -10.81 19.58 -9.92
C LEU A 181 -10.11 20.03 -8.62
N GLN A 182 -10.66 21.01 -7.92
CA GLN A 182 -10.20 21.35 -6.57
C GLN A 182 -10.50 20.23 -5.58
N ASN A 183 -11.61 19.53 -5.76
CA ASN A 183 -11.98 18.35 -4.97
C ASN A 183 -11.27 17.05 -5.41
N GLY A 184 -10.37 17.12 -6.40
CA GLY A 184 -9.62 15.97 -6.91
C GLY A 184 -10.43 15.02 -7.80
N VAL A 185 -11.56 15.47 -8.34
CA VAL A 185 -12.40 14.68 -9.25
C VAL A 185 -12.16 15.11 -10.69
N SER A 186 -11.66 14.21 -11.53
CA SER A 186 -11.40 14.52 -12.95
C SER A 186 -12.05 13.55 -13.94
N SER A 187 -12.00 12.23 -13.68
CA SER A 187 -12.61 11.24 -14.58
C SER A 187 -14.13 11.08 -14.42
N HIS A 188 -14.69 11.57 -13.31
CA HIS A 188 -16.12 11.43 -12.94
C HIS A 188 -16.81 12.79 -12.75
N ILE A 189 -16.45 13.79 -13.56
CA ILE A 189 -17.18 15.08 -13.56
C ILE A 189 -18.57 14.82 -14.17
N THR A 190 -19.64 14.93 -13.38
CA THR A 190 -21.01 14.69 -13.85
C THR A 190 -21.77 15.99 -14.13
N CYS A 191 -22.94 15.84 -14.75
CA CYS A 191 -23.91 16.92 -14.95
C CYS A 191 -24.28 17.63 -13.64
N MET A 192 -24.43 18.95 -13.69
CA MET A 192 -24.83 19.78 -12.53
C MET A 192 -26.28 19.58 -12.08
N ASN A 193 -27.14 18.93 -12.90
CA ASN A 193 -28.54 18.76 -12.52
C ASN A 193 -28.70 17.72 -11.40
N THR A 194 -29.64 17.97 -10.49
CA THR A 194 -29.96 17.01 -9.42
C THR A 194 -30.42 15.67 -10.00
N ASN A 195 -29.90 14.57 -9.46
CA ASN A 195 -30.19 13.19 -9.90
C ASN A 195 -29.74 12.87 -11.34
N CYS A 196 -28.79 13.61 -11.90
CA CYS A 196 -28.17 13.27 -13.18
C CYS A 196 -26.72 12.80 -12.96
N SER A 197 -26.45 11.53 -13.24
CA SER A 197 -25.11 10.93 -13.09
C SER A 197 -24.30 10.91 -14.39
N LEU A 198 -24.80 11.54 -15.45
CA LEU A 198 -24.16 11.51 -16.77
C LEU A 198 -22.77 12.17 -16.71
N ILE A 199 -21.74 11.46 -17.16
CA ILE A 199 -20.34 11.89 -17.10
C ILE A 199 -20.04 12.86 -18.26
N CYS A 200 -19.30 13.92 -17.94
CA CYS A 200 -18.75 14.86 -18.91
C CYS A 200 -17.56 14.20 -19.62
N GLN A 201 -17.68 13.96 -20.92
CA GLN A 201 -16.59 13.41 -21.72
C GLN A 201 -15.44 14.43 -21.85
N LYS A 202 -14.22 13.92 -22.02
CA LYS A 202 -12.98 14.72 -22.12
C LYS A 202 -13.08 15.86 -23.14
N ASP A 203 -13.60 15.59 -24.33
CA ASP A 203 -13.75 16.59 -25.39
C ASP A 203 -14.60 17.79 -24.94
N PHE A 204 -15.71 17.53 -24.23
CA PHE A 204 -16.59 18.58 -23.70
C PHE A 204 -15.90 19.43 -22.63
N VAL A 205 -15.15 18.78 -21.73
CA VAL A 205 -14.37 19.48 -20.68
C VAL A 205 -13.29 20.36 -21.33
N LEU A 206 -12.52 19.81 -22.26
CA LEU A 206 -11.47 20.56 -22.95
C LEU A 206 -12.03 21.74 -23.74
N ASP A 207 -13.16 21.56 -24.44
CA ASP A 207 -13.84 22.64 -25.16
C ASP A 207 -14.26 23.81 -24.25
N LEU A 208 -14.70 23.51 -23.03
CA LEU A 208 -15.04 24.51 -22.02
C LEU A 208 -13.80 25.22 -21.47
N LEU A 209 -12.68 24.51 -21.35
CA LEU A 209 -11.43 25.02 -20.79
C LEU A 209 -10.51 25.70 -21.82
N LYS A 210 -10.78 25.61 -23.13
CA LYS A 210 -9.93 26.19 -24.21
C LYS A 210 -9.45 27.63 -24.01
N ASN A 211 -10.25 28.47 -23.32
CA ASN A 211 -9.93 29.89 -23.09
C ASN A 211 -9.57 30.19 -21.62
N GLN A 212 -9.41 29.17 -20.78
CA GLN A 212 -9.00 29.28 -19.39
C GLN A 212 -7.46 29.26 -19.27
N PRO A 213 -6.89 29.67 -18.13
CA PRO A 213 -5.45 29.56 -17.90
C PRO A 213 -4.94 28.14 -18.14
N CYS A 214 -3.79 28.02 -18.81
CA CYS A 214 -3.21 26.73 -19.19
C CYS A 214 -2.99 25.81 -17.98
N GLU A 215 -2.77 26.37 -16.79
CA GLU A 215 -2.59 25.64 -15.54
C GLU A 215 -3.80 24.75 -15.20
N ILE A 216 -5.03 25.19 -15.51
CA ILE A 216 -6.25 24.42 -15.23
C ILE A 216 -6.36 23.22 -16.17
N ILE A 217 -6.00 23.40 -17.44
CA ILE A 217 -5.98 22.31 -18.43
C ILE A 217 -4.93 21.27 -18.05
N LEU A 218 -3.71 21.70 -17.72
CA LEU A 218 -2.63 20.81 -17.27
C LEU A 218 -3.04 20.05 -16.01
N LYS A 219 -3.68 20.73 -15.05
CA LYS A 219 -4.20 20.10 -13.84
C LYS A 219 -5.27 19.05 -14.16
N TYR A 220 -6.18 19.34 -15.08
CA TYR A 220 -7.20 18.38 -15.53
C TYR A 220 -6.55 17.14 -16.13
N GLU A 221 -5.65 17.30 -17.09
CA GLU A 221 -4.98 16.18 -17.76
C GLU A 221 -4.11 15.36 -16.81
N GLN A 222 -3.42 16.00 -15.87
CA GLN A 222 -2.63 15.32 -14.86
C GLN A 222 -3.53 14.54 -13.89
N THR A 223 -4.59 15.15 -13.37
CA THR A 223 -5.52 14.44 -12.47
C THR A 223 -6.18 13.25 -13.18
N LEU A 224 -6.55 13.41 -14.46
CA LEU A 224 -7.16 12.35 -15.24
C LEU A 224 -6.20 11.18 -15.48
N PHE A 225 -4.93 11.48 -15.77
CA PHE A 225 -3.88 10.46 -15.86
C PHE A 225 -3.69 9.72 -14.51
N HIS A 226 -3.68 10.44 -13.40
CA HIS A 226 -3.59 9.84 -12.06
C HIS A 226 -4.79 8.92 -11.75
N ASP A 227 -6.01 9.32 -12.14
CA ASP A 227 -7.22 8.51 -12.00
C ASP A 227 -7.11 7.19 -12.81
N PHE A 228 -6.60 7.28 -14.04
CA PHE A 228 -6.34 6.12 -14.91
C PHE A 228 -5.31 5.15 -14.33
N VAL A 229 -4.19 5.67 -13.82
CA VAL A 229 -3.16 4.88 -13.15
C VAL A 229 -3.72 4.20 -11.90
N SER A 230 -4.45 4.95 -11.08
CA SER A 230 -4.98 4.47 -9.80
C SER A 230 -6.06 3.40 -9.96
N SER A 231 -6.83 3.44 -11.06
CA SER A 231 -7.83 2.41 -11.34
C SER A 231 -7.24 1.14 -11.97
N HIS A 232 -6.00 1.19 -12.47
CA HIS A 232 -5.37 0.06 -13.12
C HIS A 232 -4.89 -0.98 -12.09
N PRO A 233 -5.13 -2.29 -12.30
CA PRO A 233 -4.78 -3.33 -11.32
C PRO A 233 -3.27 -3.47 -11.09
N TYR A 234 -2.47 -3.18 -12.13
CA TYR A 234 -1.02 -3.40 -12.17
C TYR A 234 -0.17 -2.12 -12.18
N LEU A 235 -0.76 -0.95 -11.93
CA LEU A 235 -0.02 0.31 -11.85
C LEU A 235 -0.25 1.03 -10.53
N ARG A 236 0.79 1.68 -9.98
CA ARG A 236 0.66 2.56 -8.81
C ARG A 236 1.54 3.79 -8.98
N LEU A 237 1.04 4.94 -8.53
CA LEU A 237 1.86 6.13 -8.43
C LEU A 237 2.92 5.95 -7.34
N CYS A 238 4.11 6.52 -7.55
CA CYS A 238 5.09 6.61 -6.49
C CYS A 238 4.59 7.55 -5.36
N LEU A 239 4.94 7.24 -4.12
CA LEU A 239 4.57 8.03 -2.93
C LEU A 239 5.65 9.04 -2.50
N GLY A 240 6.72 9.15 -3.28
CA GLY A 240 7.78 10.12 -3.03
C GLY A 240 7.33 11.53 -3.35
N SER A 241 7.69 12.49 -2.49
CA SER A 241 7.51 13.91 -2.76
C SER A 241 8.20 14.26 -4.09
N ASP A 242 7.46 14.89 -5.00
CA ASP A 242 7.95 15.33 -6.32
C ASP A 242 8.51 14.19 -7.20
N CYS A 243 8.02 12.95 -7.02
CA CYS A 243 8.40 11.81 -7.85
C CYS A 243 7.28 11.42 -8.83
N ASP A 244 7.53 11.62 -10.13
CA ASP A 244 6.56 11.33 -11.19
C ASP A 244 6.64 9.89 -11.75
N LYS A 245 7.33 8.99 -11.05
CA LYS A 245 7.44 7.58 -11.47
C LYS A 245 6.17 6.80 -11.14
N ILE A 246 5.86 5.84 -12.01
CA ILE A 246 4.75 4.90 -11.85
C ILE A 246 5.32 3.50 -11.72
N ILE A 247 4.92 2.77 -10.69
CA ILE A 247 5.32 1.38 -10.48
C ILE A 247 4.39 0.48 -11.28
N PHE A 248 4.95 -0.34 -12.16
CA PHE A 248 4.26 -1.44 -12.83
C PHE A 248 4.65 -2.77 -12.17
N CYS A 249 3.67 -3.59 -11.83
CA CYS A 249 3.90 -4.89 -11.20
C CYS A 249 3.02 -5.96 -11.85
N ASN A 250 3.56 -7.15 -12.08
CA ASN A 250 2.84 -8.27 -12.70
C ASN A 250 1.73 -8.89 -11.82
N THR A 251 1.54 -8.36 -10.61
CA THR A 251 0.54 -8.80 -9.64
C THR A 251 -0.12 -7.61 -8.96
N SER A 252 -1.37 -7.77 -8.55
CA SER A 252 -2.12 -6.78 -7.76
C SER A 252 -2.06 -7.08 -6.24
N LYS A 253 -1.25 -8.06 -5.84
CA LYS A 253 -1.07 -8.47 -4.44
C LYS A 253 -0.21 -7.48 -3.64
N ALA A 254 -0.23 -7.67 -2.33
CA ALA A 254 0.52 -6.83 -1.40
C ALA A 254 2.01 -7.23 -1.37
N HIS A 255 2.80 -6.67 -2.28
CA HIS A 255 4.25 -6.82 -2.28
C HIS A 255 4.97 -5.51 -1.95
N ARG A 256 6.21 -5.64 -1.49
CA ARG A 256 7.12 -4.51 -1.29
C ARG A 256 7.66 -4.07 -2.64
N VAL A 257 7.49 -2.79 -2.96
CA VAL A 257 8.09 -2.16 -4.13
C VAL A 257 8.95 -0.97 -3.70
N ILE A 258 10.00 -0.68 -4.45
CA ILE A 258 10.95 0.40 -4.19
C ILE A 258 11.05 1.25 -5.46
N CYS A 259 10.78 2.54 -5.35
CA CYS A 259 10.95 3.42 -6.50
C CYS A 259 12.44 3.59 -6.82
N SER A 260 12.86 3.28 -8.05
CA SER A 260 14.26 3.42 -8.48
C SER A 260 14.75 4.86 -8.57
N ASN A 261 13.84 5.85 -8.56
CA ASN A 261 14.19 7.28 -8.62
C ASN A 261 14.35 7.92 -7.24
N CYS A 262 13.40 7.69 -6.33
CA CYS A 262 13.39 8.34 -5.01
C CYS A 262 13.65 7.38 -3.82
N ASN A 263 13.83 6.09 -4.08
CA ASN A 263 14.08 5.03 -3.09
C ASN A 263 13.00 4.84 -2.01
N ILE A 264 11.83 5.47 -2.17
CA ILE A 264 10.67 5.25 -1.30
C ILE A 264 10.16 3.81 -1.47
N LYS A 265 9.94 3.15 -0.33
CA LYS A 265 9.51 1.76 -0.23
C LYS A 265 8.10 1.72 0.32
N PHE A 266 7.21 0.96 -0.32
CA PHE A 266 5.80 0.87 0.11
C PHE A 266 5.14 -0.44 -0.35
N CYS A 267 3.97 -0.72 0.19
CA CYS A 267 3.10 -1.81 -0.26
C CYS A 267 2.41 -1.42 -1.57
N PHE A 268 2.63 -2.20 -2.63
CA PHE A 268 1.99 -1.98 -3.93
C PHE A 268 0.46 -1.96 -3.84
N LYS A 269 -0.14 -2.79 -3.00
CA LYS A 269 -1.61 -2.90 -2.92
C LYS A 269 -2.26 -1.71 -2.22
N CYS A 270 -1.77 -1.29 -1.05
CA CYS A 270 -2.43 -0.28 -0.21
C CYS A 270 -1.72 1.08 -0.14
N GLY A 271 -0.50 1.20 -0.65
CA GLY A 271 0.26 2.46 -0.58
C GLY A 271 0.71 2.86 0.83
N SER A 272 0.67 1.95 1.81
CA SER A 272 1.25 2.17 3.15
C SER A 272 2.62 1.51 3.26
N ASP A 273 3.27 1.62 4.42
CA ASP A 273 4.45 0.83 4.75
C ASP A 273 4.17 -0.66 4.48
N TYR A 274 5.17 -1.36 3.93
CA TYR A 274 5.03 -2.79 3.66
C TYR A 274 4.78 -3.57 4.95
N HIS A 275 4.03 -4.66 4.95
CA HIS A 275 3.49 -5.15 6.23
C HIS A 275 3.37 -6.67 6.31
N ALA A 276 4.21 -7.42 5.58
CA ALA A 276 4.21 -8.88 5.67
C ALA A 276 4.62 -9.38 7.08
N PRO A 277 3.97 -10.43 7.62
CA PRO A 277 2.95 -11.28 6.97
C PRO A 277 1.51 -10.74 7.04
N ALA A 278 1.27 -9.61 7.71
CA ALA A 278 -0.08 -9.04 7.81
C ALA A 278 -0.62 -8.63 6.43
N SER A 279 -1.92 -8.87 6.20
CA SER A 279 -2.59 -8.35 5.02
C SER A 279 -2.90 -6.85 5.16
N CYS A 280 -3.16 -6.16 4.05
CA CYS A 280 -3.55 -4.74 4.06
C CYS A 280 -4.77 -4.50 4.96
N GLU A 281 -5.73 -5.43 4.97
CA GLU A 281 -6.93 -5.37 5.81
C GLU A 281 -6.59 -5.45 7.30
N ILE A 282 -5.69 -6.37 7.66
CA ILE A 282 -5.27 -6.59 9.05
C ILE A 282 -4.53 -5.36 9.56
N ILE A 283 -3.55 -4.85 8.80
CA ILE A 283 -2.78 -3.70 9.27
C ILE A 283 -3.64 -2.44 9.35
N LYS A 284 -4.57 -2.23 8.41
CA LYS A 284 -5.51 -1.11 8.46
C LYS A 284 -6.37 -1.17 9.73
N LYS A 285 -6.93 -2.34 10.06
CA LYS A 285 -7.71 -2.53 11.29
C LYS A 285 -6.86 -2.31 12.54
N TRP A 286 -5.63 -2.81 12.54
CA TRP A 286 -4.70 -2.66 13.66
C TRP A 286 -4.34 -1.19 13.91
N LEU A 287 -4.00 -0.43 12.87
CA LEU A 287 -3.64 0.98 13.00
C LEU A 287 -4.81 1.84 13.48
N VAL A 288 -6.03 1.58 12.99
CA VAL A 288 -7.25 2.24 13.51
C VAL A 288 -7.41 1.93 15.00
N LYS A 289 -7.30 0.66 15.39
CA LYS A 289 -7.39 0.26 16.80
C LYS A 289 -6.31 0.92 17.66
N CYS A 290 -5.08 1.03 17.16
CA CYS A 290 -4.00 1.74 17.84
C CYS A 290 -4.31 3.22 18.02
N ALA A 291 -4.90 3.89 17.02
CA ALA A 291 -5.31 5.28 17.16
C ALA A 291 -6.37 5.44 18.26
N ASP A 292 -7.39 4.57 18.27
CA ASP A 292 -8.51 4.64 19.21
C ASP A 292 -8.13 4.32 20.67
N ASP A 293 -7.25 3.33 20.89
CA ASP A 293 -6.90 2.82 22.22
C ASP A 293 -5.53 3.34 22.76
N SER A 294 -4.84 4.20 21.99
CA SER A 294 -3.48 4.69 22.30
C SER A 294 -3.34 5.36 23.66
N GLU A 295 -4.31 6.17 24.09
CA GLU A 295 -4.25 6.90 25.37
C GLU A 295 -4.16 5.96 26.59
N THR A 296 -4.83 4.81 26.53
CA THR A 296 -4.78 3.81 27.61
C THR A 296 -3.47 3.03 27.59
N ALA A 297 -2.92 2.75 26.40
CA ALA A 297 -1.66 2.01 26.25
C ALA A 297 -0.43 2.87 26.56
N ASN A 298 -0.44 4.15 26.15
CA ASN A 298 0.64 5.11 26.39
C ASN A 298 0.82 5.42 27.87
N TYR A 299 -0.26 5.42 28.66
CA TYR A 299 -0.18 5.59 30.12
C TYR A 299 0.62 4.47 30.82
N ILE A 300 0.70 3.27 30.22
CA ILE A 300 1.32 2.07 30.82
C ILE A 300 2.79 1.90 30.36
N SER A 301 3.19 2.50 29.24
CA SER A 301 4.52 2.34 28.62
C SER A 301 5.58 3.22 29.30
N ALA A 302 6.28 2.68 30.30
CA ALA A 302 7.43 3.35 30.92
C ALA A 302 8.71 3.16 30.07
N HIS A 303 9.42 4.26 29.79
CA HIS A 303 10.71 4.27 29.08
C HIS A 303 11.86 3.70 29.92
N THR A 304 11.66 3.63 31.23
CA THR A 304 12.56 3.07 32.23
C THR A 304 11.88 1.88 32.91
N LYS A 305 12.65 0.84 33.20
CA LYS A 305 12.15 -0.36 33.87
C LYS A 305 13.14 -0.84 34.92
N ASP A 306 12.65 -1.50 35.97
CA ASP A 306 13.52 -2.01 37.04
C ASP A 306 14.06 -3.41 36.75
N CYS A 307 15.31 -3.65 37.15
CA CYS A 307 15.91 -4.98 37.07
C CYS A 307 15.11 -5.99 37.93
N PRO A 308 14.70 -7.15 37.39
CA PRO A 308 13.92 -8.14 38.16
C PRO A 308 14.70 -8.80 39.31
N ASN A 309 16.03 -8.67 39.34
CA ASN A 309 16.88 -9.28 40.37
C ASN A 309 17.35 -8.29 41.45
N CYS A 310 17.64 -7.04 41.10
CA CYS A 310 18.23 -6.07 42.03
C CYS A 310 17.53 -4.71 42.08
N ASN A 311 16.42 -4.57 41.33
CA ASN A 311 15.57 -3.38 41.29
C ASN A 311 16.30 -2.08 40.92
N SER A 312 17.45 -2.18 40.25
CA SER A 312 18.07 -1.01 39.66
C SER A 312 17.28 -0.54 38.45
N CYS A 313 17.01 0.75 38.35
CA CYS A 313 16.44 1.36 37.15
C CYS A 313 17.36 1.13 35.93
N ILE A 314 16.79 0.65 34.83
CA ILE A 314 17.44 0.34 33.55
C ILE A 314 16.71 1.07 32.44
N GLU A 315 17.48 1.75 31.59
CA GLU A 315 17.03 2.33 30.33
C GLU A 315 17.40 1.40 29.17
N LYS A 316 16.54 1.33 28.15
CA LYS A 316 16.82 0.55 26.94
C LYS A 316 17.90 1.26 26.11
N ASN A 317 19.01 0.60 25.85
CA ASN A 317 20.19 1.17 25.19
C ASN A 317 20.57 0.49 23.86
N GLY A 318 19.61 -0.21 23.24
CA GLY A 318 19.82 -1.00 22.03
C GLY A 318 18.51 -1.63 21.55
N GLY A 319 18.56 -2.17 20.34
CA GLY A 319 17.41 -2.85 19.73
C GLY A 319 17.14 -4.21 20.36
N CYS A 320 18.17 -4.85 20.91
CA CYS A 320 18.08 -6.19 21.49
C CYS A 320 17.22 -6.22 22.76
N ASN A 321 16.30 -7.18 22.84
CA ASN A 321 15.48 -7.41 24.03
C ASN A 321 16.20 -8.27 25.09
N HIS A 322 17.37 -8.85 24.76
CA HIS A 322 18.28 -9.50 25.70
C HIS A 322 19.06 -8.45 26.48
N MET A 323 18.63 -8.19 27.71
CA MET A 323 19.25 -7.19 28.56
C MET A 323 20.20 -7.84 29.57
N GLN A 324 21.33 -7.20 29.85
CA GLN A 324 22.23 -7.54 30.96
C GLN A 324 22.27 -6.37 31.95
N CYS A 325 21.92 -6.62 33.21
CA CYS A 325 21.97 -5.59 34.24
C CYS A 325 23.42 -5.15 34.51
N SER A 326 23.71 -3.85 34.43
CA SER A 326 25.05 -3.30 34.71
C SER A 326 25.50 -3.48 36.17
N LYS A 327 24.57 -3.53 37.13
CA LYS A 327 24.88 -3.69 38.56
C LYS A 327 25.08 -5.14 38.99
N CYS A 328 24.14 -6.03 38.66
CA CYS A 328 24.14 -7.42 39.14
C CYS A 328 24.48 -8.46 38.06
N ARG A 329 24.70 -8.03 36.80
CA ARG A 329 25.00 -8.88 35.64
C ARG A 329 23.95 -9.95 35.33
N HIS A 330 22.75 -9.86 35.91
CA HIS A 330 21.64 -10.74 35.58
C HIS A 330 21.14 -10.48 34.16
N HIS A 331 20.90 -11.55 33.40
CA HIS A 331 20.36 -11.49 32.04
C HIS A 331 18.86 -11.77 32.05
N PHE A 332 18.08 -10.89 31.44
CA PHE A 332 16.64 -10.99 31.43
C PHE A 332 16.06 -10.42 30.13
N CYS A 333 14.81 -10.75 29.84
CA CYS A 333 14.10 -10.20 28.69
C CYS A 333 13.40 -8.88 29.03
N TRP A 334 13.59 -7.86 28.19
CA TRP A 334 12.99 -6.54 28.35
C TRP A 334 11.45 -6.54 28.35
N MET A 335 10.83 -7.49 27.65
CA MET A 335 9.37 -7.55 27.49
C MET A 335 8.68 -8.18 28.70
N CYS A 336 9.19 -9.31 29.17
CA CYS A 336 8.50 -10.12 30.18
C CYS A 336 9.19 -10.18 31.54
N PHE A 337 10.40 -9.60 31.67
CA PHE A 337 11.20 -9.57 32.90
C PHE A 337 11.64 -10.92 33.46
N ARG A 338 11.50 -12.00 32.71
CA ARG A 338 11.95 -13.33 33.11
C ARG A 338 13.41 -13.56 32.69
N ASP A 339 14.03 -14.57 33.30
CA ASP A 339 15.40 -15.00 33.00
C ASP A 339 15.56 -15.27 31.51
N TRP A 340 16.64 -14.76 30.92
CA TRP A 340 16.93 -14.99 29.51
C TRP A 340 17.17 -16.47 29.20
N LYS A 341 17.75 -17.23 30.14
CA LYS A 341 18.08 -18.65 29.93
C LYS A 341 16.86 -19.52 29.61
N THR A 342 15.67 -19.11 30.00
CA THR A 342 14.44 -19.84 29.68
C THR A 342 13.88 -19.49 28.31
N HIS A 343 14.29 -18.36 27.70
CA HIS A 343 13.88 -17.97 26.36
C HIS A 343 14.45 -18.93 25.32
N GLY A 344 13.60 -19.41 24.41
CA GLY A 344 13.97 -20.41 23.41
C GLY A 344 13.88 -21.87 23.85
N SER A 345 13.48 -22.14 25.10
CA SER A 345 13.04 -23.49 25.50
C SER A 345 11.62 -23.77 24.99
N GLU A 346 11.33 -25.02 24.63
CA GLU A 346 10.00 -25.46 24.12
C GLU A 346 8.83 -25.09 25.06
N TYR A 347 9.11 -24.88 26.35
CA TYR A 347 8.12 -24.57 27.37
C TYR A 347 7.85 -23.08 27.56
N TYR A 348 8.66 -22.20 26.97
CA TYR A 348 8.67 -20.78 27.27
C TYR A 348 8.00 -19.93 26.19
N GLU A 349 6.83 -19.41 26.51
CA GLU A 349 5.93 -18.74 25.56
C GLU A 349 5.82 -17.23 25.85
N CYS A 350 6.87 -16.45 25.59
CA CYS A 350 6.83 -14.99 25.76
C CYS A 350 6.03 -14.29 24.66
N SER A 351 6.04 -14.80 23.43
CA SER A 351 5.29 -14.24 22.30
C SER A 351 3.79 -14.54 22.36
N ARG A 352 3.42 -15.71 22.90
CA ARG A 352 2.04 -16.23 22.93
C ARG A 352 1.17 -15.57 24.01
N TYR A 353 -0.07 -15.25 23.66
CA TYR A 353 -1.08 -14.85 24.65
C TYR A 353 -1.89 -16.08 25.11
N LYS A 354 -1.92 -16.34 26.42
CA LYS A 354 -2.67 -17.48 26.99
C LYS A 354 -4.12 -17.08 27.25
N GLU A 355 -5.02 -17.52 26.37
CA GLU A 355 -6.47 -17.37 26.58
C GLU A 355 -6.96 -18.37 27.65
N ASN A 356 -7.73 -17.89 28.64
CA ASN A 356 -8.38 -18.77 29.62
C ASN A 356 -9.71 -19.30 29.03
N PRO A 357 -9.88 -20.62 28.82
CA PRO A 357 -11.02 -21.18 28.07
C PRO A 357 -12.39 -21.11 28.77
N GLN A 358 -12.49 -20.61 30.01
CA GLN A 358 -13.77 -20.45 30.74
C GLN A 358 -14.57 -19.20 30.29
N ILE A 359 -14.75 -19.01 28.98
CA ILE A 359 -15.17 -17.74 28.35
C ILE A 359 -16.69 -17.51 28.40
N ALA A 360 -17.49 -18.58 28.48
CA ALA A 360 -18.93 -18.50 28.18
C ALA A 360 -19.81 -17.86 29.28
N GLN A 361 -19.36 -17.83 30.55
CA GLN A 361 -20.21 -17.46 31.71
C GLN A 361 -19.82 -16.16 32.43
N GLU A 362 -18.87 -15.39 31.89
CA GLU A 362 -18.34 -14.23 32.61
C GLU A 362 -19.11 -12.92 32.38
N ALA A 363 -19.12 -12.07 33.41
CA ALA A 363 -19.70 -10.73 33.38
C ALA A 363 -19.04 -9.84 32.32
N ASN A 364 -19.80 -8.92 31.72
CA ASN A 364 -19.34 -8.05 30.63
C ASN A 364 -18.07 -7.24 30.95
N HIS A 365 -17.88 -6.83 32.21
CA HIS A 365 -16.68 -6.10 32.63
C HIS A 365 -15.39 -6.97 32.57
N LEU A 366 -15.49 -8.27 32.86
CA LEU A 366 -14.36 -9.20 32.76
C LEU A 366 -13.98 -9.45 31.30
N LYS A 367 -14.96 -9.55 30.41
CA LYS A 367 -14.75 -9.67 28.96
C LYS A 367 -14.03 -8.43 28.40
N ALA A 368 -14.48 -7.24 28.78
CA ALA A 368 -13.85 -5.99 28.38
C ALA A 368 -12.40 -5.87 28.87
N ARG A 369 -12.15 -6.21 30.15
CA ARG A 369 -10.80 -6.22 30.72
C ARG A 369 -9.87 -7.20 30.01
N ARG A 370 -10.32 -8.42 29.72
CA ARG A 370 -9.50 -9.41 29.00
C ARG A 370 -9.24 -9.02 27.56
N ALA A 371 -10.22 -8.42 26.88
CA ALA A 371 -10.01 -7.88 25.54
C ALA A 371 -8.93 -6.79 25.54
N LEU A 372 -8.92 -5.93 26.56
CA LEU A 372 -7.87 -4.93 26.77
C LEU A 372 -6.51 -5.58 27.08
N GLU A 373 -6.44 -6.53 28.01
CA GLU A 373 -5.19 -7.25 28.34
C GLU A 373 -4.60 -7.97 27.12
N ARG A 374 -5.45 -8.61 26.30
CA ARG A 374 -5.07 -9.20 25.02
C ARG A 374 -4.53 -8.15 24.06
N TYR A 375 -5.22 -7.03 23.89
CA TYR A 375 -4.75 -5.94 23.03
C TYR A 375 -3.38 -5.42 23.47
N LEU A 376 -3.22 -5.09 24.76
CA LEU A 376 -1.97 -4.58 25.33
C LEU A 376 -0.81 -5.55 25.10
N HIS A 377 -1.03 -6.86 25.27
CA HIS A 377 0.00 -7.87 25.00
C HIS A 377 0.59 -7.78 23.58
N TYR A 378 -0.26 -7.67 22.55
CA TYR A 378 0.20 -7.56 21.17
C TYR A 378 0.69 -6.15 20.82
N TYR A 379 0.05 -5.11 21.38
CA TYR A 379 0.44 -3.71 21.17
C TYR A 379 1.84 -3.42 21.70
N GLU A 380 2.14 -3.80 22.94
CA GLU A 380 3.45 -3.57 23.55
C GLU A 380 4.56 -4.25 22.75
N ARG A 381 4.32 -5.44 22.19
CA ARG A 381 5.29 -6.15 21.35
C ARG A 381 5.48 -5.48 19.99
N PHE A 382 4.39 -5.12 19.32
CA PHE A 382 4.43 -4.35 18.07
C PHE A 382 5.21 -3.04 18.25
N GLU A 383 4.86 -2.25 19.28
CA GLU A 383 5.50 -0.97 19.57
C GLU A 383 6.98 -1.14 19.97
N ASN A 384 7.29 -2.15 20.79
CA ASN A 384 8.66 -2.45 21.18
C ASN A 384 9.54 -2.80 19.98
N HIS A 385 9.07 -3.64 19.06
CA HIS A 385 9.82 -3.98 17.86
C HIS A 385 9.96 -2.80 16.91
N GLN A 386 8.96 -1.92 16.82
CA GLN A 386 9.08 -0.65 16.10
C GLN A 386 10.16 0.26 16.70
N LYS A 387 10.24 0.36 18.04
CA LYS A 387 11.29 1.10 18.74
C LYS A 387 12.67 0.48 18.52
N SER A 388 12.77 -0.84 18.63
CA SER A 388 14.02 -1.59 18.38
C SER A 388 14.51 -1.41 16.95
N LEU A 389 13.61 -1.39 15.95
CA LEU A 389 13.97 -1.17 14.55
C LEU A 389 14.62 0.21 14.32
N LYS A 390 14.14 1.26 15.01
CA LYS A 390 14.76 2.59 14.95
C LYS A 390 16.19 2.58 15.51
N MET A 391 16.40 1.90 16.64
CA MET A 391 17.73 1.77 17.25
C MET A 391 18.69 0.93 16.40
N GLU A 392 18.18 -0.09 15.70
CA GLU A 392 18.96 -0.91 14.77
C GLU A 392 19.34 -0.17 13.49
N GLU A 393 18.48 0.73 13.01
CA GLU A 393 18.83 1.62 11.91
C GLU A 393 19.99 2.55 12.30
N GLU A 394 19.93 3.16 13.50
CA GLU A 394 21.06 3.93 14.03
C GLU A 394 22.33 3.07 14.18
N LEU A 395 22.21 1.82 14.64
CA LEU A 395 23.32 0.88 14.74
C LEU A 395 23.92 0.58 13.35
N ARG A 396 23.08 0.37 12.33
CA ARG A 396 23.50 0.14 10.95
C ARG A 396 24.31 1.32 10.40
N LEU A 397 23.86 2.55 10.67
CA LEU A 397 24.62 3.76 10.31
C LEU A 397 25.97 3.82 11.05
N ARG A 398 26.00 3.54 12.36
CA ARG A 398 27.25 3.50 13.15
C ARG A 398 28.22 2.45 12.63
N ILE A 399 27.73 1.26 12.27
CA ILE A 399 28.54 0.19 11.67
C ILE A 399 29.12 0.67 10.35
N LYS A 400 28.32 1.28 9.47
CA LYS A 400 28.81 1.82 8.21
C LYS A 400 29.94 2.85 8.41
N THR A 401 29.76 3.81 9.31
CA THR A 401 30.80 4.80 9.63
C THR A 401 32.08 4.13 10.14
N LYS A 402 31.96 3.13 11.04
CA LYS A 402 33.13 2.38 11.52
C LYS A 402 33.84 1.61 10.41
N ILE A 403 33.10 1.03 9.46
CA ILE A 403 33.69 0.36 8.29
C ILE A 403 34.48 1.38 7.47
N ASP A 404 33.89 2.55 7.18
CA ASP A 404 34.55 3.60 6.42
C ASP A 404 35.84 4.09 7.12
N GLU A 405 35.81 4.25 8.45
CA GLU A 405 36.99 4.59 9.27
C GLU A 405 38.09 3.53 9.18
N LYS A 406 37.74 2.24 9.29
CA LYS A 406 38.71 1.13 9.17
C LYS A 406 39.36 1.04 7.80
N VAL A 407 38.55 1.21 6.75
CA VAL A 407 39.04 1.25 5.37
C VAL A 407 39.96 2.45 5.16
N HIS A 408 39.60 3.62 5.71
CA HIS A 408 40.44 4.81 5.67
C HIS A 408 41.77 4.63 6.42
N ASN A 409 41.75 3.92 7.55
CA ASN A 409 42.93 3.61 8.34
C ASN A 409 43.76 2.44 7.78
N HIS A 410 43.41 1.90 6.61
CA HIS A 410 44.08 0.76 5.98
C HIS A 410 44.07 -0.53 6.82
N GLU A 411 43.06 -0.73 7.67
CA GLU A 411 42.87 -1.95 8.49
C GLU A 411 42.18 -3.09 7.72
N GLY A 412 41.90 -2.89 6.43
CA GLY A 412 41.24 -3.83 5.54
C GLY A 412 40.53 -3.10 4.40
N THR A 413 39.94 -3.86 3.49
CA THR A 413 39.08 -3.36 2.42
C THR A 413 37.61 -3.34 2.85
N TRP A 414 36.75 -2.66 2.10
CA TRP A 414 35.32 -2.65 2.39
C TRP A 414 34.72 -4.07 2.40
N ILE A 415 35.17 -4.93 1.49
CA ILE A 415 34.76 -6.34 1.37
C ILE A 415 35.07 -7.12 2.65
N ASP A 416 36.22 -6.86 3.28
CA ASP A 416 36.60 -7.54 4.53
C ASP A 416 35.62 -7.30 5.68
N TRP A 417 34.88 -6.18 5.65
CA TRP A 417 33.95 -5.76 6.69
C TRP A 417 32.47 -5.76 6.27
N GLN A 418 32.18 -6.03 4.99
CA GLN A 418 30.84 -6.02 4.41
C GLN A 418 29.84 -6.86 5.21
N TYR A 419 30.28 -8.03 5.70
CA TYR A 419 29.45 -8.94 6.50
C TYR A 419 28.79 -8.27 7.72
N LEU A 420 29.41 -7.23 8.32
CA LEU A 420 28.83 -6.49 9.44
C LEU A 420 27.67 -5.60 9.00
N HIS A 421 27.82 -4.93 7.87
CA HIS A 421 26.74 -4.14 7.28
C HIS A 421 25.58 -5.03 6.83
N ASP A 422 25.89 -6.18 6.24
CA ASP A 422 24.91 -7.17 5.80
C ASP A 422 24.17 -7.79 6.99
N ALA A 423 24.87 -8.10 8.09
CA ALA A 423 24.26 -8.56 9.33
C ALA A 423 23.27 -7.54 9.90
N ALA A 424 23.63 -6.26 9.96
CA ALA A 424 22.74 -5.19 10.41
C ALA A 424 21.55 -4.98 9.46
N THR A 425 21.78 -5.10 8.15
CA THR A 425 20.71 -5.00 7.13
C THR A 425 19.74 -6.18 7.24
N LEU A 426 20.24 -7.40 7.43
CA LEU A 426 19.40 -8.57 7.64
C LEU A 426 18.62 -8.48 8.96
N LEU A 427 19.27 -8.03 10.04
CA LEU A 427 18.61 -7.83 11.33
C LEU A 427 17.40 -6.90 11.21
N THR A 428 17.57 -5.74 10.55
CA THR A 428 16.46 -4.81 10.31
C THR A 428 15.36 -5.44 9.43
N LYS A 429 15.71 -6.22 8.40
CA LYS A 429 14.75 -6.98 7.58
C LYS A 429 13.93 -7.96 8.43
N CYS A 430 14.59 -8.78 9.25
CA CYS A 430 13.92 -9.77 10.10
C CYS A 430 13.05 -9.11 11.17
N ARG A 431 13.56 -8.06 11.84
CA ARG A 431 12.78 -7.33 12.85
C ARG A 431 11.55 -6.64 12.27
N TYR A 432 11.67 -6.11 11.06
CA TYR A 432 10.54 -5.55 10.33
C TYR A 432 9.43 -6.60 10.13
N THR A 433 9.76 -7.78 9.60
CA THR A 433 8.80 -8.89 9.48
C THR A 433 8.20 -9.26 10.84
N LEU A 434 9.04 -9.42 11.88
CA LEU A 434 8.60 -9.78 13.22
C LEU A 434 7.61 -8.75 13.81
N GLN A 435 7.83 -7.45 13.61
CA GLN A 435 6.89 -6.41 14.06
C GLN A 435 5.47 -6.70 13.56
N TYR A 436 5.31 -7.02 12.27
CA TYR A 436 4.01 -7.27 11.65
C TYR A 436 3.42 -8.66 11.92
N THR A 437 4.19 -9.59 12.52
CA THR A 437 3.65 -10.87 12.99
C THR A 437 2.64 -10.70 14.14
N TYR A 438 2.79 -9.67 14.99
CA TYR A 438 1.90 -9.47 16.14
C TYR A 438 0.49 -8.97 15.76
N PRO A 439 0.34 -7.94 14.90
CA PRO A 439 -0.96 -7.59 14.34
C PRO A 439 -1.62 -8.77 13.63
N PHE A 440 -0.83 -9.57 12.90
CA PHE A 440 -1.33 -10.78 12.24
C PHE A 440 -1.88 -11.78 13.27
N ALA A 441 -1.08 -12.19 14.26
CA ALA A 441 -1.52 -13.11 15.32
C ALA A 441 -2.72 -12.63 16.14
N TYR A 442 -2.83 -11.31 16.38
CA TYR A 442 -3.95 -10.72 17.11
C TYR A 442 -5.29 -10.94 16.40
N TYR A 443 -5.31 -10.87 15.06
CA TYR A 443 -6.52 -11.09 14.27
C TYR A 443 -6.68 -12.54 13.78
N MET A 444 -5.72 -13.44 14.05
CA MET A 444 -5.86 -14.86 13.77
C MET A 444 -6.85 -15.52 14.73
N GLU A 445 -7.76 -16.30 14.15
CA GLU A 445 -8.68 -17.17 14.88
C GLU A 445 -7.94 -18.34 15.53
N SER A 446 -8.35 -18.69 16.74
CA SER A 446 -7.77 -19.80 17.50
C SER A 446 -8.00 -21.12 16.76
N SER A 447 -6.92 -21.68 16.24
CA SER A 447 -6.88 -22.88 15.38
C SER A 447 -5.50 -23.53 15.44
N SER A 448 -5.36 -24.79 15.00
CA SER A 448 -4.05 -25.45 14.88
C SER A 448 -3.07 -24.67 13.99
N ARG A 449 -3.59 -23.94 12.99
CA ARG A 449 -2.81 -23.05 12.13
C ARG A 449 -2.22 -21.86 12.90
N LYS A 450 -2.96 -21.32 13.89
CA LYS A 450 -2.45 -20.27 14.78
C LYS A 450 -1.37 -20.81 15.72
N GLU A 451 -1.51 -22.02 16.23
CA GLU A 451 -0.48 -22.64 17.08
C GLU A 451 0.83 -22.83 16.33
N LEU A 452 0.77 -23.30 15.07
CA LEU A 452 1.94 -23.39 14.18
C LEU A 452 2.55 -22.00 13.94
N PHE A 453 1.73 -20.98 13.70
CA PHE A 453 2.20 -19.61 13.51
C PHE A 453 2.93 -19.09 14.74
N GLU A 454 2.33 -19.21 15.93
CA GLU A 454 2.91 -18.74 17.20
C GLU A 454 4.23 -19.47 17.52
N TYR A 455 4.32 -20.76 17.18
CA TYR A 455 5.55 -21.52 17.28
C TYR A 455 6.65 -20.96 16.35
N GLN A 456 6.35 -20.76 15.06
CA GLN A 456 7.33 -20.20 14.12
C GLN A 456 7.71 -18.75 14.46
N GLN A 457 6.76 -17.95 14.91
CA GLN A 457 6.98 -16.59 15.41
C GLN A 457 7.95 -16.58 16.59
N ALA A 458 7.77 -17.48 17.57
CA ALA A 458 8.66 -17.59 18.72
C ALA A 458 10.09 -18.01 18.32
N GLN A 459 10.21 -18.93 17.36
CA GLN A 459 11.51 -19.33 16.82
C GLN A 459 12.19 -18.15 16.11
N LEU A 460 11.47 -17.44 15.24
CA LEU A 460 12.00 -16.26 14.55
C LEU A 460 12.43 -15.17 15.54
N GLU A 461 11.59 -14.87 16.54
CA GLU A 461 11.91 -13.86 17.56
C GLU A 461 13.20 -14.21 18.31
N LYS A 462 13.37 -15.47 18.72
CA LYS A 462 14.59 -15.93 19.38
C LYS A 462 15.84 -15.68 18.52
N GLU A 463 15.82 -16.12 17.26
CA GLU A 463 16.98 -16.01 16.35
C GLU A 463 17.29 -14.54 15.99
N ILE A 464 16.27 -13.67 15.93
CA ILE A 464 16.44 -12.22 15.76
C ILE A 464 17.13 -11.59 16.96
N GLU A 465 16.73 -11.95 18.18
CA GLU A 465 17.36 -11.38 19.38
C GLU A 465 18.79 -11.87 19.56
N GLU A 466 19.08 -13.12 19.21
CA GLU A 466 20.47 -13.65 19.16
C GLU A 466 21.31 -12.93 18.11
N LEU A 467 20.76 -12.67 16.91
CA LEU A 467 21.44 -11.88 15.88
C LEU A 467 21.68 -10.43 16.36
N SER A 468 20.67 -9.79 16.94
CA SER A 468 20.75 -8.44 17.47
C SER A 468 21.86 -8.32 18.53
N TRP A 469 21.93 -9.28 19.46
CA TRP A 469 22.96 -9.33 20.49
C TRP A 469 24.38 -9.40 19.91
N LYS A 470 24.58 -10.26 18.89
CA LYS A 470 25.85 -10.45 18.19
C LYS A 470 26.25 -9.21 17.39
N VAL A 471 25.33 -8.60 16.65
CA VAL A 471 25.60 -7.39 15.85
C VAL A 471 25.97 -6.20 16.75
N GLU A 472 25.28 -6.01 17.88
CA GLU A 472 25.62 -4.98 18.87
C GLU A 472 27.01 -5.18 19.48
N ARG A 473 27.57 -6.39 19.43
CA ARG A 473 28.86 -6.79 20.00
C ARG A 473 29.78 -7.37 18.92
N ALA A 474 29.68 -6.87 17.70
CA ALA A 474 30.45 -7.34 16.56
C ALA A 474 31.97 -7.37 16.80
N GLU A 475 32.51 -6.46 17.64
CA GLU A 475 33.93 -6.42 18.00
C GLU A 475 34.41 -7.63 18.80
N HIS A 476 33.50 -8.39 19.41
CA HIS A 476 33.79 -9.55 20.25
C HIS A 476 33.15 -10.84 19.74
N THR A 477 32.38 -10.76 18.66
CA THR A 477 31.69 -11.90 18.07
C THR A 477 32.55 -12.47 16.94
N ASP A 478 32.73 -13.79 16.92
CA ASP A 478 33.42 -14.45 15.83
C ASP A 478 32.62 -14.33 14.52
N ARG A 479 33.33 -14.09 13.41
CA ARG A 479 32.69 -13.88 12.10
C ARG A 479 31.84 -15.07 11.66
N ALA A 480 32.34 -16.29 11.81
CA ALA A 480 31.61 -17.49 11.40
C ALA A 480 30.37 -17.69 12.28
N GLU A 481 30.45 -17.34 13.56
CA GLU A 481 29.30 -17.41 14.48
C GLU A 481 28.21 -16.37 14.13
N LEU A 482 28.60 -15.20 13.64
CA LEU A 482 27.68 -14.17 13.17
C LEU A 482 27.02 -14.56 11.84
N GLU A 483 27.81 -15.00 10.87
CA GLU A 483 27.31 -15.44 9.54
C GLU A 483 26.36 -16.64 9.68
N ASN A 484 26.67 -17.60 10.56
CA ASN A 484 25.75 -18.70 10.86
C ASN A 484 24.44 -18.18 11.48
N GLN A 485 24.50 -17.22 12.40
CA GLN A 485 23.29 -16.63 13.00
C GLN A 485 22.44 -15.89 11.96
N MET A 486 23.08 -15.19 11.02
CA MET A 486 22.39 -14.53 9.90
C MET A 486 21.62 -15.57 9.07
N HIS A 487 22.28 -16.67 8.69
CA HIS A 487 21.65 -17.73 7.92
C HIS A 487 20.42 -18.31 8.63
N VAL A 488 20.56 -18.65 9.92
CA VAL A 488 19.46 -19.22 10.71
C VAL A 488 18.29 -18.23 10.84
N ALA A 489 18.56 -16.95 11.12
CA ALA A 489 17.52 -15.93 11.24
C ALA A 489 16.74 -15.74 9.91
N GLU A 490 17.44 -15.65 8.78
CA GLU A 490 16.78 -15.52 7.47
C GLU A 490 15.98 -16.77 7.11
N LEU A 491 16.49 -17.96 7.43
CA LEU A 491 15.79 -19.21 7.21
C LEU A 491 14.45 -19.22 7.97
N LYS A 492 14.46 -18.91 9.27
CA LYS A 492 13.23 -18.83 10.08
C LYS A 492 12.24 -17.80 9.53
N ARG A 493 12.74 -16.63 9.09
CA ARG A 493 11.91 -15.57 8.50
C ARG A 493 11.25 -16.05 7.22
N ARG A 494 12.01 -16.68 6.31
CA ARG A 494 11.51 -17.21 5.04
C ARG A 494 10.51 -18.34 5.25
N THR A 495 10.78 -19.29 6.15
CA THR A 495 9.82 -20.36 6.48
C THR A 495 8.49 -19.79 6.97
N LEU A 496 8.53 -18.81 7.88
CA LEU A 496 7.31 -18.16 8.37
C LEU A 496 6.53 -17.48 7.24
N LEU A 497 7.23 -16.80 6.33
CA LEU A 497 6.56 -16.17 5.19
C LEU A 497 6.05 -17.19 4.17
N GLN A 498 6.79 -18.27 3.88
CA GLN A 498 6.32 -19.33 2.99
C GLN A 498 4.99 -19.93 3.45
N ASP A 499 4.83 -20.12 4.76
CA ASP A 499 3.63 -20.75 5.31
C ASP A 499 2.45 -19.76 5.49
N PHE A 500 2.72 -18.45 5.66
CA PHE A 500 1.73 -17.47 6.11
C PHE A 500 1.60 -16.20 5.26
N PHE A 501 2.42 -16.01 4.23
CA PHE A 501 2.32 -14.92 3.26
C PHE A 501 1.67 -15.42 1.97
N ASN A 502 0.52 -14.84 1.58
CA ASN A 502 -0.30 -15.27 0.44
C ASN A 502 -0.60 -14.16 -0.58
#